data_AF-A0A7X8GCP8-F1
#
_entry.id   AF-A0A7X8GCP8-F1
#
_cell.length_a   1.000
_cell.length_b   1.000
_cell.length_c   1.000
_cell.angle_alpha   90.00
_cell.angle_beta   90.00
_cell.angle_gamma   90.00
#
_symmetry.space_group_name_H-M   'P 1'
#
loop_
_entity.id
_entity.type
_entity.pdbx_description
1 polymer ?
#
loop_
_entity_poly.entity_id
_entity_poly.type
_entity_poly.pdbx_seq_one_letter_code
_entity_poly.pdbx_strand_id
1 'polypeptide(L)'
;MNVMRIIKITTSSIIGALFIVSAITKLFPIQLFEAALVEAHFSNWTLAPYFARIIISFEFLLGALLIGNIYFSKRILKLSVVTLIAFSVHLCIVIASEGNTGNCMCFGNVFVVSPLASLIKNIILIGLLLLLHIYHDGISTPNSYKILLFLSVFSIIIPLTQPFHKKLHTIDSEVIGKHLDLRSISDTVHYTNLAHGKHIVAFMSFTCPHCKIAAFKLHVMKKKNPNLPLFIFFYGKESQIADFQSETKIHTIPFTLLSQIDFIYRSGLKLPAIYYVENDIVVRKVTYLTLHQDEVEAWLQE
;
A
#
# COMPACT_ATOMS: atom_id res chain seq x y z
N MET A 1 -42.09 10.11 10.15
CA MET A 1 -41.09 9.43 9.29
C MET A 1 -41.18 7.93 9.56
N ASN A 2 -41.45 7.10 8.54
CA ASN A 2 -41.72 5.67 8.72
C ASN A 2 -40.46 4.92 9.22
N VAL A 3 -40.55 4.10 10.26
CA VAL A 3 -39.39 3.41 10.90
C VAL A 3 -38.55 2.65 9.86
N MET A 4 -39.22 2.00 8.93
CA MET A 4 -38.61 1.29 7.80
C MET A 4 -37.73 2.17 6.91
N ARG A 5 -38.11 3.45 6.73
CA ARG A 5 -37.33 4.42 5.95
C ARG A 5 -36.08 4.87 6.70
N ILE A 6 -36.17 5.01 8.02
CA ILE A 6 -35.03 5.35 8.88
C ILE A 6 -33.98 4.25 8.82
N ILE A 7 -34.39 2.99 9.04
CA ILE A 7 -33.49 1.82 9.00
C ILE A 7 -32.73 1.79 7.66
N LYS A 8 -33.46 1.92 6.55
CA LYS A 8 -32.91 1.95 5.19
C LYS A 8 -31.84 3.03 4.98
N ILE A 9 -32.14 4.26 5.38
CA ILE A 9 -31.20 5.39 5.28
C ILE A 9 -29.98 5.11 6.16
N THR A 10 -30.18 4.71 7.41
CA THR A 10 -29.10 4.43 8.35
C THR A 10 -28.18 3.32 7.85
N THR A 11 -28.74 2.19 7.38
CA THR A 11 -27.94 1.09 6.81
C THR A 11 -27.14 1.56 5.60
N SER A 12 -27.75 2.32 4.68
CA SER A 12 -27.05 2.88 3.53
C SER A 12 -25.89 3.79 3.95
N SER A 13 -26.13 4.70 4.90
CA SER A 13 -25.11 5.63 5.39
C SER A 13 -23.95 4.90 6.07
N ILE A 14 -24.22 3.84 6.83
CA ILE A 14 -23.16 3.02 7.44
C ILE A 14 -22.31 2.33 6.37
N ILE A 15 -22.94 1.71 5.36
CA ILE A 15 -22.20 1.06 4.26
C ILE A 15 -21.40 2.10 3.48
N GLY A 16 -21.99 3.24 3.17
CA GLY A 16 -21.30 4.33 2.48
C GLY A 16 -20.11 4.88 3.27
N ALA A 17 -20.25 5.03 4.60
CA ALA A 17 -19.14 5.43 5.48
C ALA A 17 -17.99 4.42 5.44
N LEU A 18 -18.27 3.12 5.41
CA LEU A 18 -17.24 2.08 5.28
C LEU A 18 -16.47 2.18 3.96
N PHE A 19 -17.15 2.49 2.85
CA PHE A 19 -16.51 2.75 1.55
C PHE A 19 -15.61 3.99 1.60
N ILE A 20 -16.07 5.09 2.23
CA ILE A 20 -15.26 6.31 2.38
C ILE A 20 -14.03 6.03 3.25
N VAL A 21 -14.20 5.36 4.40
CA VAL A 21 -13.08 5.01 5.28
C VAL A 21 -12.07 4.15 4.52
N SER A 22 -12.53 3.13 3.79
CA SER A 22 -11.69 2.29 2.92
C SER A 22 -10.90 3.11 1.89
N ALA A 23 -11.55 4.06 1.20
CA ALA A 23 -10.90 4.90 0.21
C ALA A 23 -9.83 5.83 0.84
N ILE A 24 -10.16 6.48 1.97
CA ILE A 24 -9.24 7.40 2.65
C ILE A 24 -8.02 6.67 3.20
N THR A 25 -8.21 5.50 3.82
CA THR A 25 -7.08 4.76 4.41
C THR A 25 -6.17 4.17 3.34
N LYS A 26 -6.69 3.84 2.14
CA LYS A 26 -5.86 3.50 0.97
C LYS A 26 -5.12 4.69 0.38
N LEU A 27 -5.67 5.90 0.50
CA LEU A 27 -5.06 7.10 -0.06
C LEU A 27 -3.82 7.57 0.71
N PHE A 28 -3.75 7.29 2.00
CA PHE A 28 -2.67 7.76 2.88
C PHE A 28 -2.01 6.59 3.64
N PRO A 29 -0.89 6.03 3.13
CA PRO A 29 -0.18 6.35 1.89
C PRO A 29 -0.62 5.50 0.68
N ILE A 30 -0.87 6.14 -0.46
CA ILE A 30 -1.29 5.46 -1.70
C ILE A 30 -0.31 4.39 -2.20
N GLN A 31 0.98 4.54 -1.88
CA GLN A 31 2.05 3.67 -2.35
C GLN A 31 1.92 2.23 -1.85
N LEU A 32 1.34 2.02 -0.66
CA LEU A 32 1.11 0.66 -0.15
C LEU A 32 0.04 -0.05 -0.96
N PHE A 33 -1.01 0.67 -1.33
CA PHE A 33 -2.06 0.12 -2.18
C PHE A 33 -1.55 -0.13 -3.61
N GLU A 34 -0.73 0.79 -4.16
CA GLU A 34 -0.04 0.57 -5.44
C GLU A 34 0.83 -0.70 -5.43
N ALA A 35 1.63 -0.90 -4.38
CA ALA A 35 2.45 -2.11 -4.23
C ALA A 35 1.61 -3.38 -4.07
N ALA A 36 0.49 -3.32 -3.36
CA ALA A 36 -0.44 -4.45 -3.21
C ALA A 36 -1.08 -4.86 -4.54
N LEU A 37 -1.40 -3.91 -5.42
CA LEU A 37 -1.89 -4.20 -6.77
C LEU A 37 -0.85 -4.93 -7.62
N VAL A 38 0.44 -4.63 -7.43
CA VAL A 38 1.54 -5.32 -8.11
C VAL A 38 1.78 -6.71 -7.51
N GLU A 39 1.76 -6.82 -6.18
CA GLU A 39 1.91 -8.09 -5.47
C GLU A 39 0.85 -9.11 -5.91
N ALA A 40 -0.39 -8.66 -6.09
CA ALA A 40 -1.51 -9.49 -6.51
C ALA A 40 -1.59 -9.73 -8.03
N HIS A 41 -0.56 -9.32 -8.80
CA HIS A 41 -0.48 -9.48 -10.26
C HIS A 41 -1.61 -8.83 -11.06
N PHE A 42 -2.32 -7.88 -10.45
CA PHE A 42 -3.35 -7.09 -11.14
C PHE A 42 -2.74 -5.97 -12.00
N SER A 43 -1.55 -5.50 -11.62
CA SER A 43 -0.87 -4.38 -12.28
C SER A 43 0.65 -4.57 -12.29
N ASN A 44 1.35 -3.74 -13.06
CA ASN A 44 2.79 -3.52 -12.94
C ASN A 44 3.07 -2.17 -12.23
N TRP A 45 4.33 -1.93 -11.87
CA TRP A 45 4.75 -0.70 -11.17
C TRP A 45 4.45 0.59 -11.95
N THR A 46 4.32 0.52 -13.28
CA THR A 46 4.01 1.65 -14.14
C THR A 46 2.53 2.01 -14.11
N LEU A 47 1.65 1.00 -14.15
CA LEU A 47 0.20 1.17 -14.20
C LEU A 47 -0.44 1.24 -12.81
N ALA A 48 0.22 0.71 -11.78
CA ALA A 48 -0.32 0.64 -10.43
C ALA A 48 -0.74 2.01 -9.86
N PRO A 49 0.02 3.10 -10.07
CA PRO A 49 -0.39 4.44 -9.63
C PRO A 49 -1.72 4.91 -10.25
N TYR A 50 -1.98 4.55 -11.51
CA TYR A 50 -3.21 4.92 -12.20
C TYR A 50 -4.40 4.09 -11.70
N PHE A 51 -4.24 2.77 -11.60
CA PHE A 51 -5.30 1.90 -11.10
C PHE A 51 -5.64 2.18 -9.63
N ALA A 52 -4.64 2.44 -8.78
CA ALA A 52 -4.87 2.81 -7.39
C ALA A 52 -5.80 4.04 -7.28
N ARG A 53 -5.52 5.10 -8.05
CA ARG A 53 -6.33 6.32 -8.07
C ARG A 53 -7.74 6.07 -8.59
N ILE A 54 -7.90 5.30 -9.67
CA ILE A 54 -9.22 4.95 -10.23
C ILE A 54 -10.06 4.19 -9.20
N ILE A 55 -9.49 3.17 -8.55
CA ILE A 55 -10.19 2.35 -7.55
C ILE A 55 -10.58 3.20 -6.34
N ILE A 56 -9.65 4.01 -5.81
CA ILE A 56 -9.92 4.89 -4.66
C ILE A 56 -10.99 5.93 -5.00
N SER A 57 -10.91 6.57 -6.17
CA SER A 57 -11.92 7.52 -6.64
C SER A 57 -13.30 6.87 -6.76
N PHE A 58 -13.36 5.63 -7.26
CA PHE A 58 -14.60 4.89 -7.40
C PHE A 58 -15.20 4.48 -6.05
N GLU A 59 -14.38 3.98 -5.11
CA GLU A 59 -14.81 3.68 -3.75
C GLU A 59 -15.35 4.91 -3.03
N PHE A 60 -14.63 6.04 -3.11
CA PHE A 60 -15.06 7.29 -2.49
C PHE A 60 -16.38 7.78 -3.10
N LEU A 61 -16.52 7.73 -4.42
CA LEU A 61 -17.76 8.12 -5.12
C LEU A 61 -18.94 7.25 -4.69
N LEU A 62 -18.78 5.93 -4.68
CA LEU A 62 -19.82 5.00 -4.23
C LEU A 62 -20.20 5.27 -2.77
N GLY A 63 -19.21 5.48 -1.90
CA GLY A 63 -19.43 5.82 -0.49
C GLY A 63 -20.22 7.11 -0.31
N ALA A 64 -19.84 8.19 -1.01
CA ALA A 64 -20.53 9.47 -0.96
C ALA A 64 -21.98 9.38 -1.49
N LEU A 65 -22.20 8.64 -2.57
CA LEU A 65 -23.54 8.44 -3.13
C LEU A 65 -24.44 7.61 -2.20
N LEU A 66 -23.88 6.60 -1.52
CA LEU A 66 -24.60 5.80 -0.54
C LEU A 66 -24.99 6.62 0.70
N ILE A 67 -24.10 7.47 1.22
CA ILE A 67 -24.40 8.37 2.35
C ILE A 67 -25.43 9.41 1.96
N GLY A 68 -25.25 10.03 0.79
CA GLY A 68 -26.15 11.07 0.31
C GLY A 68 -27.56 10.56 0.06
N ASN A 69 -27.73 9.24 -0.13
CA ASN A 69 -28.98 8.64 -0.62
C ASN A 69 -29.51 9.34 -1.89
N ILE A 70 -28.60 9.98 -2.63
CA ILE A 70 -28.86 10.76 -3.85
C ILE A 70 -28.74 9.77 -5.00
N TYR A 71 -29.73 9.74 -5.88
CA TYR A 71 -29.75 8.76 -6.98
C TYR A 71 -29.54 7.33 -6.47
N PHE A 72 -30.27 6.92 -5.43
CA PHE A 72 -30.41 5.52 -5.02
C PHE A 72 -31.15 4.70 -6.09
N SER A 73 -30.62 4.74 -7.31
CA SER A 73 -30.98 3.89 -8.39
C SER A 73 -30.43 2.52 -8.04
N LYS A 74 -31.20 1.51 -8.36
CA LYS A 74 -30.79 0.11 -8.39
C LYS A 74 -29.41 -0.09 -9.04
N ARG A 75 -28.93 0.84 -9.87
CA ARG A 75 -27.58 0.86 -10.46
C ARG A 75 -26.47 1.07 -9.44
N ILE A 76 -26.57 2.03 -8.52
CA ILE A 76 -25.49 2.29 -7.53
C ILE A 76 -25.32 1.07 -6.62
N LEU A 77 -26.43 0.52 -6.13
CA LEU A 77 -26.39 -0.71 -5.32
C LEU A 77 -25.78 -1.88 -6.09
N LYS A 78 -26.13 -2.06 -7.37
CA LYS A 78 -25.52 -3.08 -8.24
C LYS A 78 -24.01 -2.84 -8.39
N LEU A 79 -23.58 -1.61 -8.63
CA LEU A 79 -22.15 -1.26 -8.73
C LEU A 79 -21.41 -1.51 -7.42
N SER A 80 -21.97 -1.14 -6.27
CA SER A 80 -21.39 -1.43 -4.95
C SER A 80 -21.26 -2.93 -4.70
N VAL A 81 -22.27 -3.72 -5.07
CA VAL A 81 -22.21 -5.20 -4.98
C VAL A 81 -21.11 -5.75 -5.89
N VAL A 82 -21.05 -5.33 -7.15
CA VAL A 82 -20.00 -5.76 -8.10
C VAL A 82 -18.60 -5.39 -7.57
N THR A 83 -18.46 -4.21 -6.98
CA THR A 83 -17.19 -3.77 -6.37
C THR A 83 -16.77 -4.67 -5.21
N LEU A 84 -17.70 -4.97 -4.30
CA LEU A 84 -17.43 -5.88 -3.18
C LEU A 84 -17.14 -7.31 -3.66
N ILE A 85 -17.79 -7.78 -4.72
CA ILE A 85 -17.46 -9.07 -5.34
C ILE A 85 -16.03 -9.05 -5.88
N ALA A 86 -15.63 -8.01 -6.61
CA ALA A 86 -14.28 -7.87 -7.14
C ALA A 86 -13.22 -7.87 -6.01
N PHE A 87 -13.46 -7.12 -4.93
CA PHE A 87 -12.57 -7.13 -3.76
C PHE A 87 -12.57 -8.48 -3.03
N SER A 88 -13.71 -9.16 -2.94
CA SER A 88 -13.79 -10.51 -2.37
C SER A 88 -13.02 -11.54 -3.20
N VAL A 89 -13.10 -11.48 -4.53
CA VAL A 89 -12.30 -12.34 -5.43
C VAL A 89 -10.81 -12.08 -5.21
N HIS A 90 -10.40 -10.81 -5.14
CA HIS A 90 -9.01 -10.45 -4.82
C HIS A 90 -8.57 -11.02 -3.47
N LEU A 91 -9.40 -10.91 -2.43
CA LEU A 91 -9.10 -11.49 -1.12
C LEU A 91 -8.97 -13.01 -1.16
N CYS A 92 -9.80 -13.71 -1.94
CA CYS A 92 -9.66 -15.14 -2.15
C CYS A 92 -8.32 -15.51 -2.80
N ILE A 93 -7.87 -14.71 -3.79
CA ILE A 93 -6.56 -14.90 -4.42
C ILE A 93 -5.44 -14.72 -3.37
N VAL A 94 -5.48 -13.65 -2.58
CA VAL A 94 -4.50 -13.40 -1.51
C VAL A 94 -4.48 -14.55 -0.50
N ILE A 95 -5.65 -15.04 -0.06
CA ILE A 95 -5.74 -16.18 0.85
C ILE A 95 -5.14 -17.45 0.24
N ALA A 96 -5.39 -17.69 -1.05
CA ALA A 96 -4.85 -18.85 -1.75
C ALA A 96 -3.33 -18.78 -1.95
N SER A 97 -2.76 -17.59 -2.17
CA SER A 97 -1.33 -17.42 -2.44
C SER A 97 -0.49 -17.19 -1.20
N GLU A 98 -1.02 -16.53 -0.17
CA GLU A 98 -0.27 -16.04 0.99
C GLU A 98 -0.83 -16.54 2.32
N GLY A 99 -2.00 -17.19 2.31
CA GLY A 99 -2.70 -17.60 3.51
C GLY A 99 -3.45 -16.45 4.17
N ASN A 100 -3.85 -16.66 5.43
CA ASN A 100 -4.69 -15.72 6.19
C ASN A 100 -3.87 -14.82 7.13
N THR A 101 -2.60 -14.56 6.80
CA THR A 101 -1.69 -13.76 7.64
C THR A 101 -1.42 -12.40 7.01
N GLY A 102 -1.15 -11.40 7.86
CA GLY A 102 -0.80 -10.04 7.43
C GLY A 102 -1.98 -9.17 7.00
N ASN A 103 -1.63 -8.03 6.39
CA ASN A 103 -2.58 -7.01 5.97
C ASN A 103 -2.93 -7.14 4.47
N CYS A 104 -4.22 -7.25 4.16
CA CYS A 104 -4.73 -7.33 2.78
C CYS A 104 -4.81 -5.98 2.06
N MET A 105 -4.40 -4.88 2.71
CA MET A 105 -4.40 -3.50 2.19
C MET A 105 -5.78 -2.97 1.75
N CYS A 106 -6.87 -3.71 2.00
CA CYS A 106 -8.24 -3.26 1.70
C CYS A 106 -8.65 -2.03 2.51
N PHE A 107 -8.06 -1.81 3.68
CA PHE A 107 -8.23 -0.60 4.49
C PHE A 107 -6.88 0.12 4.70
N GLY A 108 -5.98 0.04 3.71
CA GLY A 108 -4.63 0.58 3.83
C GLY A 108 -3.89 -0.04 5.01
N ASN A 109 -3.03 0.74 5.67
CA ASN A 109 -2.25 0.29 6.84
C ASN A 109 -2.82 0.75 8.20
N VAL A 110 -3.97 1.43 8.20
CA VAL A 110 -4.56 1.93 9.45
C VAL A 110 -5.20 0.80 10.26
N PHE A 111 -5.83 -0.15 9.57
CA PHE A 111 -6.46 -1.31 10.18
C PHE A 111 -5.77 -2.58 9.67
N VAL A 112 -4.96 -3.20 10.52
CA VAL A 112 -4.36 -4.51 10.23
C VAL A 112 -5.44 -5.58 10.44
N VAL A 113 -6.18 -5.86 9.38
CA VAL A 113 -7.28 -6.83 9.37
C VAL A 113 -6.90 -8.00 8.49
N SER A 114 -7.11 -9.22 8.99
CA SER A 114 -6.80 -10.43 8.22
C SER A 114 -7.63 -10.51 6.93
N PRO A 115 -7.10 -11.16 5.87
CA PRO A 115 -7.84 -11.34 4.62
C PRO A 115 -9.21 -12.01 4.81
N LEU A 116 -9.30 -13.04 5.65
CA LEU A 116 -10.56 -13.75 5.91
C LEU A 116 -11.59 -12.86 6.62
N ALA A 117 -11.16 -12.08 7.62
CA ALA A 117 -12.07 -11.15 8.30
C ALA A 117 -12.59 -10.07 7.34
N SER A 118 -11.74 -9.60 6.42
CA SER A 118 -12.14 -8.66 5.37
C SER A 118 -13.11 -9.29 4.36
N LEU A 119 -12.94 -10.57 4.03
CA LEU A 119 -13.83 -11.32 3.14
C LEU A 119 -15.21 -11.51 3.77
N ILE A 120 -15.28 -11.93 5.04
CA ILE A 120 -16.52 -12.07 5.80
C ILE A 120 -17.27 -10.74 5.85
N LYS A 121 -16.57 -9.64 6.15
CA LYS A 121 -17.14 -8.29 6.14
C LYS A 121 -17.76 -7.96 4.77
N ASN A 122 -17.06 -8.25 3.66
CA ASN A 122 -17.60 -8.00 2.33
C ASN A 122 -18.86 -8.84 2.04
N ILE A 123 -18.89 -10.11 2.45
CA ILE A 123 -20.09 -10.97 2.30
C ILE A 123 -21.29 -10.39 3.05
N ILE A 124 -21.09 -9.95 4.29
CA ILE A 124 -22.13 -9.29 5.09
C ILE A 124 -22.63 -8.02 4.40
N LEU A 125 -21.72 -7.17 3.91
CA LEU A 125 -22.08 -5.93 3.20
C LEU A 125 -22.83 -6.20 1.90
N ILE A 126 -22.45 -7.24 1.14
CA ILE A 126 -23.19 -7.67 -0.05
C ILE A 126 -24.62 -8.07 0.33
N GLY A 127 -24.81 -8.88 1.39
CA GLY A 127 -26.14 -9.27 1.87
C GLY A 127 -27.01 -8.05 2.23
N LEU A 128 -26.44 -7.08 2.94
CA LEU A 128 -27.14 -5.84 3.30
C LEU A 128 -27.50 -4.99 2.07
N LEU A 129 -26.60 -4.88 1.09
CA LEU A 129 -26.86 -4.14 -0.17
C LEU A 129 -27.94 -4.82 -1.01
N LEU A 130 -27.97 -6.16 -1.06
CA LEU A 130 -29.02 -6.92 -1.75
C LEU A 130 -30.39 -6.72 -1.07
N LEU A 131 -30.43 -6.69 0.27
CA LEU A 131 -31.65 -6.38 1.01
C LEU A 131 -32.11 -4.94 0.71
N LEU A 132 -31.20 -3.96 0.72
CA LEU A 132 -31.53 -2.60 0.31
C LEU A 132 -32.03 -2.53 -1.13
N HIS A 133 -31.50 -3.35 -2.05
CA HIS A 133 -31.92 -3.38 -3.44
C HIS A 133 -33.38 -3.80 -3.65
N ILE A 134 -33.87 -4.71 -2.81
CA ILE A 134 -35.23 -5.22 -2.87
C ILE A 134 -36.22 -4.20 -2.30
N TYR A 135 -35.85 -3.55 -1.18
CA TYR A 135 -36.80 -2.78 -0.38
C TYR A 135 -36.67 -1.25 -0.50
N HIS A 136 -35.57 -0.70 -1.01
CA HIS A 136 -35.35 0.75 -1.02
C HIS A 136 -35.71 1.37 -2.37
N ASP A 137 -36.85 2.08 -2.42
CA ASP A 137 -37.17 2.99 -3.52
C ASP A 137 -36.40 4.30 -3.29
N GLY A 138 -35.42 4.59 -4.15
CA GLY A 138 -34.51 5.72 -3.99
C GLY A 138 -35.19 7.08 -3.99
N ILE A 139 -34.45 8.09 -3.50
CA ILE A 139 -34.90 9.48 -3.54
C ILE A 139 -34.41 10.11 -4.85
N SER A 140 -35.35 10.45 -5.75
CA SER A 140 -35.05 11.20 -6.97
C SER A 140 -35.41 12.67 -6.77
N THR A 141 -34.43 13.56 -6.96
CA THR A 141 -34.64 15.02 -6.97
C THR A 141 -34.26 15.58 -8.34
N PRO A 142 -34.94 16.63 -8.84
CA PRO A 142 -34.71 17.15 -10.20
C PRO A 142 -33.29 17.68 -10.46
N ASN A 143 -32.55 18.04 -9.40
CA ASN A 143 -31.16 18.53 -9.49
C ASN A 143 -30.10 17.48 -9.13
N SER A 144 -30.49 16.21 -8.97
CA SER A 144 -29.59 15.16 -8.52
C SER A 144 -28.38 14.94 -9.44
N TYR A 145 -28.47 15.26 -10.74
CA TYR A 145 -27.35 15.11 -11.69
C TYR A 145 -26.22 16.12 -11.45
N LYS A 146 -26.55 17.33 -10.96
CA LYS A 146 -25.54 18.34 -10.58
C LYS A 146 -24.75 17.88 -9.35
N ILE A 147 -25.44 17.25 -8.40
CA ILE A 147 -24.81 16.70 -7.20
C ILE A 147 -23.93 15.50 -7.56
N LEU A 148 -24.42 14.61 -8.44
CA LEU A 148 -23.61 13.50 -8.97
C LEU A 148 -22.35 14.01 -9.68
N LEU A 149 -22.48 15.01 -10.55
CA LEU A 149 -21.35 15.62 -11.25
C LEU A 149 -20.34 16.21 -10.25
N PHE A 150 -20.81 16.98 -9.27
CA PHE A 150 -19.97 17.57 -8.23
C PHE A 150 -19.21 16.50 -7.43
N LEU A 151 -19.92 15.46 -6.95
CA LEU A 151 -19.30 14.36 -6.20
C LEU A 151 -18.29 13.57 -7.05
N SER A 152 -18.59 13.36 -8.33
CA SER A 152 -17.69 12.66 -9.26
C SER A 152 -16.40 13.45 -9.52
N VAL A 153 -16.51 14.77 -9.69
CA VAL A 153 -15.34 15.65 -9.84
C VAL A 153 -14.49 15.61 -8.56
N PHE A 154 -15.14 15.75 -7.41
CA PHE A 154 -14.45 15.76 -6.12
C PHE A 154 -13.75 14.42 -5.81
N SER A 155 -14.40 13.29 -6.10
CA SER A 155 -13.84 11.95 -5.89
C SER A 155 -12.62 11.68 -6.78
N ILE A 156 -12.52 12.33 -7.94
CA ILE A 156 -11.37 12.24 -8.85
C ILE A 156 -10.24 13.18 -8.43
N ILE A 157 -10.55 14.42 -8.04
CA ILE A 157 -9.53 15.41 -7.69
C ILE A 157 -8.73 14.98 -6.45
N ILE A 158 -9.39 14.44 -5.42
CA ILE A 158 -8.71 14.09 -4.16
C ILE A 158 -7.50 13.16 -4.40
N PRO A 159 -7.64 11.99 -5.07
CA PRO A 159 -6.47 11.12 -5.29
C PRO A 159 -5.42 11.69 -6.25
N LEU A 160 -5.80 12.62 -7.12
CA LEU A 160 -4.86 13.30 -8.03
C LEU A 160 -3.94 14.29 -7.32
N THR A 161 -4.32 14.80 -6.13
CA THR A 161 -3.45 15.66 -5.32
C THR A 161 -2.21 14.92 -4.80
N GLN A 162 -2.25 13.59 -4.71
CA GLN A 162 -1.09 12.81 -4.29
C GLN A 162 -0.07 12.76 -5.41
N PRO A 163 1.19 13.14 -5.15
CA PRO A 163 2.20 13.28 -6.18
C PRO A 163 2.32 11.99 -6.98
N PHE A 164 2.22 12.09 -8.30
CA PHE A 164 2.66 11.03 -9.17
C PHE A 164 4.17 10.87 -8.99
N HIS A 165 4.64 9.62 -9.00
CA HIS A 165 6.07 9.34 -8.98
C HIS A 165 6.70 9.92 -10.25
N LYS A 166 7.25 11.13 -10.16
CA LYS A 166 8.22 11.58 -11.15
C LYS A 166 9.50 10.79 -10.89
N LYS A 167 10.10 10.26 -11.96
CA LYS A 167 11.44 9.66 -11.97
C LYS A 167 12.44 10.75 -11.58
N LEU A 168 12.61 10.97 -10.28
CA LEU A 168 13.52 11.98 -9.75
C LEU A 168 14.53 11.25 -8.85
N HIS A 169 15.65 10.84 -9.42
CA HIS A 169 16.75 10.34 -8.60
C HIS A 169 17.30 11.48 -7.76
N THR A 170 17.11 11.40 -6.45
CA THR A 170 17.79 12.29 -5.51
C THR A 170 19.21 11.79 -5.32
N ILE A 171 20.08 12.19 -6.24
CA ILE A 171 21.50 12.01 -6.11
C ILE A 171 22.01 13.08 -5.14
N ASP A 172 22.42 12.63 -3.96
CA ASP A 172 23.07 13.50 -2.98
C ASP A 172 24.57 13.39 -3.21
N SER A 173 25.18 14.44 -3.78
CA SER A 173 26.61 14.44 -4.14
C SER A 173 27.53 14.18 -2.95
N GLU A 174 27.09 14.51 -1.73
CA GLU A 174 27.84 14.23 -0.49
C GLU A 174 27.85 12.72 -0.15
N VAL A 175 26.86 11.97 -0.65
CA VAL A 175 26.71 10.54 -0.36
C VAL A 175 27.39 9.66 -1.41
N ILE A 176 27.58 10.15 -2.65
CA ILE A 176 28.27 9.37 -3.70
C ILE A 176 29.74 9.15 -3.31
N GLY A 177 30.23 7.93 -3.51
CA GLY A 177 31.62 7.58 -3.19
C GLY A 177 31.86 7.34 -1.70
N LYS A 178 30.83 7.52 -0.84
CA LYS A 178 30.91 7.21 0.58
C LYS A 178 31.06 5.69 0.77
N HIS A 179 32.03 5.30 1.60
CA HIS A 179 32.13 3.93 2.11
C HIS A 179 31.09 3.68 3.20
N LEU A 180 30.41 2.54 3.12
CA LEU A 180 29.48 2.09 4.15
C LEU A 180 30.14 1.17 5.18
N ASP A 181 31.46 1.00 5.15
CA ASP A 181 32.29 0.04 5.91
C ASP A 181 31.51 -1.22 6.34
N LEU A 182 30.89 -1.89 5.37
CA LEU A 182 30.04 -3.05 5.59
C LEU A 182 30.84 -4.25 6.11
N ARG A 183 32.16 -4.24 5.94
CA ARG A 183 33.09 -5.25 6.46
C ARG A 183 33.02 -5.38 7.98
N SER A 184 32.97 -4.27 8.72
CA SER A 184 32.92 -4.31 10.18
C SER A 184 31.64 -4.96 10.73
N ILE A 185 30.59 -5.01 9.91
CA ILE A 185 29.31 -5.62 10.26
C ILE A 185 29.18 -7.04 9.69
N SER A 186 29.79 -7.30 8.53
CA SER A 186 29.80 -8.61 7.86
C SER A 186 30.39 -9.72 8.73
N ASP A 187 31.37 -9.40 9.58
CA ASP A 187 31.99 -10.37 10.50
C ASP A 187 31.01 -10.83 11.60
N THR A 188 29.97 -10.05 11.88
CA THR A 188 28.90 -10.40 12.84
C THR A 188 27.69 -11.04 12.17
N VAL A 189 27.56 -10.94 10.85
CA VAL A 189 26.42 -11.45 10.07
C VAL A 189 26.92 -12.47 9.06
N HIS A 190 26.97 -13.74 9.47
CA HIS A 190 27.52 -14.89 8.75
C HIS A 190 26.97 -15.18 7.33
N TYR A 191 26.08 -14.36 6.77
CA TYR A 191 25.22 -14.76 5.65
C TYR A 191 25.42 -14.01 4.32
N THR A 192 26.14 -12.88 4.28
CA THR A 192 26.34 -12.15 3.02
C THR A 192 27.59 -11.29 3.06
N ASN A 193 28.54 -11.53 2.16
CA ASN A 193 29.68 -10.65 1.95
C ASN A 193 29.20 -9.37 1.23
N LEU A 194 28.63 -8.44 1.99
CA LEU A 194 28.09 -7.17 1.49
C LEU A 194 29.20 -6.23 0.99
N ALA A 195 30.47 -6.54 1.30
CA ALA A 195 31.61 -5.75 0.89
C ALA A 195 32.04 -5.99 -0.57
N HIS A 196 31.47 -6.98 -1.26
CA HIS A 196 31.80 -7.33 -2.64
C HIS A 196 30.55 -7.51 -3.48
N GLY A 197 30.59 -7.04 -4.73
CA GLY A 197 29.47 -7.10 -5.67
C GLY A 197 28.48 -5.94 -5.52
N LYS A 198 27.39 -6.03 -6.29
CA LYS A 198 26.32 -5.03 -6.36
C LYS A 198 25.17 -5.44 -5.43
N HIS A 199 24.81 -4.56 -4.51
CA HIS A 199 23.75 -4.76 -3.52
C HIS A 199 22.85 -3.55 -3.43
N ILE A 200 21.57 -3.79 -3.13
CA ILE A 200 20.65 -2.76 -2.65
C ILE A 200 20.64 -2.86 -1.12
N VAL A 201 21.19 -1.84 -0.47
CA VAL A 201 21.28 -1.75 0.99
C VAL A 201 20.31 -0.71 1.49
N ALA A 202 19.42 -1.08 2.40
CA ALA A 202 18.46 -0.16 3.00
C ALA A 202 18.66 -0.02 4.50
N PHE A 203 18.54 1.21 5.00
CA PHE A 203 18.55 1.52 6.41
C PHE A 203 17.16 2.01 6.82
N MET A 204 16.59 1.35 7.83
CA MET A 204 15.20 1.53 8.22
C MET A 204 15.02 1.50 9.74
N SER A 205 13.91 2.06 10.23
CA SER A 205 13.48 1.88 11.61
C SER A 205 12.08 1.29 11.68
N PHE A 206 11.79 0.53 12.74
CA PHE A 206 10.52 -0.18 12.88
C PHE A 206 9.31 0.75 13.03
N THR A 207 9.53 1.97 13.53
CA THR A 207 8.46 2.94 13.81
C THR A 207 8.25 3.95 12.68
N CYS A 208 9.16 4.05 11.70
CA CYS A 208 9.05 5.03 10.63
C CYS A 208 8.01 4.59 9.58
N PRO A 209 6.95 5.39 9.31
CA PRO A 209 5.95 5.04 8.30
C PRO A 209 6.55 4.85 6.90
N HIS A 210 7.49 5.70 6.49
CA HIS A 210 8.15 5.59 5.19
C HIS A 210 9.03 4.34 5.08
N CYS A 211 9.59 3.84 6.19
CA CYS A 211 10.33 2.59 6.21
C CYS A 211 9.40 1.40 5.98
N LYS A 212 8.20 1.39 6.57
CA LYS A 212 7.20 0.33 6.33
C LYS A 212 6.80 0.26 4.84
N ILE A 213 6.60 1.42 4.21
CA ILE A 213 6.32 1.51 2.77
C ILE A 213 7.49 0.94 1.94
N ALA A 214 8.72 1.36 2.25
CA ALA A 214 9.90 0.89 1.54
C ALA A 214 10.11 -0.61 1.70
N ALA A 215 10.00 -1.13 2.93
CA ALA A 215 10.12 -2.53 3.26
C ALA A 215 9.12 -3.39 2.48
N PHE A 216 7.84 -2.99 2.48
CA PHE A 216 6.81 -3.69 1.70
C PHE A 216 7.11 -3.66 0.20
N LYS A 217 7.57 -2.52 -0.33
CA LYS A 217 7.99 -2.41 -1.74
C LYS A 217 9.17 -3.34 -2.06
N LEU A 218 10.19 -3.40 -1.19
CA LEU A 218 11.32 -4.32 -1.33
C LEU A 218 10.89 -5.79 -1.28
N HIS A 219 9.94 -6.14 -0.42
CA HIS A 219 9.33 -7.47 -0.39
C HIS A 219 8.70 -7.82 -1.74
N VAL A 220 7.86 -6.94 -2.30
CA VAL A 220 7.23 -7.18 -3.62
C VAL A 220 8.29 -7.35 -4.70
N MET A 221 9.37 -6.56 -4.67
CA MET A 221 10.49 -6.70 -5.60
C MET A 221 11.19 -8.06 -5.45
N LYS A 222 11.57 -8.45 -4.23
CA LYS A 222 12.22 -9.74 -3.90
C LYS A 222 11.35 -10.94 -4.24
N LYS A 223 10.03 -10.84 -4.05
CA LYS A 223 9.06 -11.89 -4.44
C LYS A 223 9.04 -12.08 -5.96
N LYS A 224 9.08 -10.98 -6.73
CA LYS A 224 9.13 -11.03 -8.20
C LYS A 224 10.48 -11.50 -8.73
N ASN A 225 11.58 -11.15 -8.07
CA ASN A 225 12.92 -11.62 -8.41
C ASN A 225 13.66 -12.09 -7.13
N PRO A 226 13.60 -13.40 -6.82
CA PRO A 226 14.20 -13.97 -5.61
C PRO A 226 15.72 -13.78 -5.50
N ASN A 227 16.40 -13.54 -6.62
CA ASN A 227 17.85 -13.34 -6.66
C ASN A 227 18.28 -11.89 -6.42
N LEU A 228 17.34 -10.95 -6.19
CA LEU A 228 17.70 -9.57 -5.90
C LEU A 228 18.61 -9.47 -4.65
N PRO A 229 19.81 -8.89 -4.77
CA PRO A 229 20.78 -8.76 -3.68
C PRO A 229 20.35 -7.61 -2.75
N LEU A 230 19.38 -7.92 -1.89
CA LEU A 230 18.76 -6.98 -0.96
C LEU A 230 19.22 -7.27 0.47
N PHE A 231 19.61 -6.22 1.20
CA PHE A 231 19.94 -6.32 2.62
C PHE A 231 19.41 -5.11 3.40
N ILE A 232 18.86 -5.34 4.59
CA ILE A 232 18.29 -4.29 5.43
C ILE A 232 19.04 -4.16 6.76
N PHE A 233 19.44 -2.95 7.11
CA PHE A 233 19.90 -2.60 8.44
C PHE A 233 18.78 -1.89 9.20
N PHE A 234 18.46 -2.39 10.40
CA PHE A 234 17.44 -1.82 11.26
C PHE A 234 18.02 -1.10 12.47
N TYR A 235 17.30 -0.06 12.89
CA TYR A 235 17.40 0.52 14.22
C TYR A 235 16.04 0.47 14.93
N GLY A 236 16.04 0.03 16.20
CA GLY A 236 14.85 -0.04 17.04
C GLY A 236 14.91 -1.17 18.05
N LYS A 237 13.77 -1.47 18.68
CA LYS A 237 13.66 -2.56 19.67
C LYS A 237 13.35 -3.88 18.99
N GLU A 238 14.00 -4.96 19.39
CA GLU A 238 13.73 -6.31 18.85
C GLU A 238 12.27 -6.73 19.00
N SER A 239 11.59 -6.30 20.06
CA SER A 239 10.16 -6.57 20.28
C SER A 239 9.26 -6.07 19.14
N GLN A 240 9.73 -5.14 18.30
CA GLN A 240 8.97 -4.56 17.19
C GLN A 240 9.18 -5.30 15.85
N ILE A 241 10.11 -6.26 15.81
CA ILE A 241 10.44 -7.00 14.59
C ILE A 241 9.21 -7.76 14.08
N ALA A 242 8.52 -8.49 14.96
CA ALA A 242 7.36 -9.30 14.59
C ALA A 242 6.24 -8.45 13.99
N ASP A 243 5.91 -7.33 14.63
CA ASP A 243 4.91 -6.39 14.14
C ASP A 243 5.31 -5.82 12.77
N PHE A 244 6.55 -5.34 12.65
CA PHE A 244 7.06 -4.79 11.40
C PHE A 244 7.03 -5.82 10.27
N GLN A 245 7.46 -7.05 10.52
CA GLN A 245 7.41 -8.12 9.54
C GLN A 245 5.98 -8.49 9.16
N SER A 246 5.04 -8.52 10.11
CA SER A 246 3.63 -8.80 9.83
C SER A 246 2.98 -7.75 8.92
N GLU A 247 3.38 -6.48 9.06
CA GLU A 247 2.88 -5.37 8.26
C GLU A 247 3.54 -5.30 6.87
N THR A 248 4.84 -5.61 6.79
CA THR A 248 5.66 -5.36 5.59
C THR A 248 6.03 -6.62 4.81
N LYS A 249 5.77 -7.79 5.37
CA LYS A 249 6.02 -9.13 4.80
C LYS A 249 7.48 -9.45 4.49
N ILE A 250 8.46 -8.70 5.01
CA ILE A 250 9.89 -8.84 4.67
C ILE A 250 10.59 -10.11 5.20
N HIS A 251 9.87 -11.17 5.56
CA HIS A 251 10.43 -12.38 6.19
C HIS A 251 11.54 -13.05 5.38
N THR A 252 11.59 -12.82 4.06
CA THR A 252 12.57 -13.41 3.13
C THR A 252 13.77 -12.51 2.83
N ILE A 253 13.81 -11.29 3.35
CA ILE A 253 14.91 -10.35 3.13
C ILE A 253 15.86 -10.41 4.32
N PRO A 254 17.17 -10.65 4.11
CA PRO A 254 18.13 -10.67 5.20
C PRO A 254 18.25 -9.28 5.84
N PHE A 255 18.31 -9.26 7.16
CA PHE A 255 18.48 -8.03 7.92
C PHE A 255 19.33 -8.23 9.19
N THR A 256 19.85 -7.13 9.72
CA THR A 256 20.48 -7.09 11.04
C THR A 256 20.13 -5.80 11.78
N LEU A 257 20.25 -5.82 13.11
CA LEU A 257 20.09 -4.63 13.93
C LEU A 257 21.45 -3.97 14.16
N LEU A 258 21.48 -2.64 14.04
CA LEU A 258 22.67 -1.84 14.32
C LEU A 258 22.50 -1.06 15.62
N SER A 259 23.64 -0.71 16.22
CA SER A 259 23.69 0.31 17.26
C SER A 259 23.20 1.65 16.72
N GLN A 260 22.70 2.54 17.58
CA GLN A 260 22.22 3.85 17.16
C GLN A 260 23.30 4.67 16.44
N ILE A 261 24.54 4.59 16.92
CA ILE A 261 25.66 5.35 16.39
C ILE A 261 26.01 4.84 14.99
N ASP A 262 26.20 3.52 14.85
CA ASP A 262 26.53 2.90 13.56
C ASP A 262 25.41 3.13 12.54
N PHE A 263 24.16 3.02 12.98
CA PHE A 263 23.01 3.25 12.13
C PHE A 263 22.97 4.69 11.60
N ILE A 264 23.09 5.70 12.47
CA ILE A 264 23.04 7.11 12.06
C ILE A 264 24.24 7.47 11.19
N TYR A 265 25.44 6.97 11.51
CA TYR A 265 26.65 7.20 10.74
C TYR A 265 26.48 6.77 9.27
N ARG A 266 25.81 5.64 9.02
CA ARG A 266 25.61 5.09 7.67
C ARG A 266 24.36 5.62 6.97
N SER A 267 23.23 5.65 7.67
CA SER A 267 21.94 6.05 7.10
C SER A 267 21.79 7.56 6.93
N GLY A 268 22.48 8.35 7.75
CA GLY A 268 22.19 9.78 7.93
C GLY A 268 20.88 10.00 8.69
N LEU A 269 20.34 11.22 8.62
CA LEU A 269 19.15 11.60 9.42
C LEU A 269 17.82 11.37 8.70
N LYS A 270 17.83 11.08 7.39
CA LYS A 270 16.61 10.92 6.57
C LYS A 270 16.37 9.45 6.27
N LEU A 271 15.25 8.92 6.78
CA LEU A 271 14.84 7.53 6.60
C LEU A 271 13.60 7.40 5.69
N PRO A 272 13.44 6.27 4.97
CA PRO A 272 14.45 5.22 4.79
C PRO A 272 15.61 5.73 3.92
N ALA A 273 16.83 5.26 4.20
CA ALA A 273 17.97 5.52 3.35
C ALA A 273 18.25 4.27 2.51
N ILE A 274 18.11 4.36 1.19
CA ILE A 274 18.24 3.23 0.27
C ILE A 274 19.40 3.53 -0.67
N TYR A 275 20.37 2.63 -0.71
CA TYR A 275 21.61 2.78 -1.44
C TYR A 275 21.80 1.65 -2.44
N TYR A 276 22.29 2.04 -3.61
CA TYR A 276 22.96 1.17 -4.55
C TYR A 276 24.42 1.14 -4.15
N VAL A 277 24.89 -0.04 -3.78
CA VAL A 277 26.23 -0.25 -3.23
C VAL A 277 26.98 -1.20 -4.14
N GLU A 278 28.17 -0.79 -4.57
CA GLU A 278 29.06 -1.63 -5.35
C GLU A 278 30.40 -1.71 -4.63
N ASN A 279 30.78 -2.93 -4.21
CA ASN A 279 32.03 -3.18 -3.50
C ASN A 279 32.24 -2.23 -2.30
N ASP A 280 31.23 -2.11 -1.44
CA ASP A 280 31.18 -1.21 -0.26
C ASP A 280 31.08 0.31 -0.54
N ILE A 281 31.02 0.71 -1.80
CA ILE A 281 30.93 2.12 -2.20
C ILE A 281 29.50 2.46 -2.62
N VAL A 282 28.95 3.55 -2.07
CA VAL A 282 27.65 4.07 -2.52
C VAL A 282 27.79 4.71 -3.90
N VAL A 283 27.15 4.11 -4.90
CA VAL A 283 27.11 4.66 -6.27
C VAL A 283 25.87 5.50 -6.51
N ARG A 284 24.76 5.21 -5.81
CA ARG A 284 23.50 5.95 -5.94
C ARG A 284 22.67 5.86 -4.66
N LYS A 285 22.05 6.97 -4.27
CA LYS A 285 21.01 7.02 -3.23
C LYS A 285 19.64 7.19 -3.89
N VAL A 286 18.64 6.47 -3.40
CA VAL A 286 17.24 6.63 -3.83
C VAL A 286 16.30 6.72 -2.63
N THR A 287 15.08 7.14 -2.90
CA THR A 287 13.99 7.10 -1.93
C THR A 287 13.07 5.93 -2.26
N TYR A 288 12.17 5.58 -1.33
CA TYR A 288 11.14 4.57 -1.60
C TYR A 288 10.20 4.96 -2.76
N LEU A 289 10.06 6.26 -3.05
CA LEU A 289 9.29 6.76 -4.20
C LEU A 289 10.00 6.48 -5.52
N THR A 290 11.32 6.67 -5.55
CA THR A 290 12.15 6.66 -6.76
C THR A 290 12.92 5.36 -6.97
N LEU A 291 12.74 4.39 -6.08
CA LEU A 291 13.20 3.02 -6.24
C LEU A 291 12.30 2.28 -7.23
N HIS A 292 12.81 1.90 -8.39
CA HIS A 292 12.07 1.16 -9.40
C HIS A 292 12.75 -0.18 -9.69
N GLN A 293 11.97 -1.24 -9.85
CA GLN A 293 12.52 -2.60 -9.99
C GLN A 293 13.28 -2.80 -11.30
N ASP A 294 12.76 -2.28 -12.40
CA ASP A 294 13.39 -2.30 -13.72
C ASP A 294 14.76 -1.62 -13.70
N GLU A 295 14.91 -0.52 -12.97
CA GLU A 295 16.21 0.15 -12.82
C GLU A 295 17.18 -0.60 -11.93
N VAL A 296 16.69 -1.25 -10.86
CA VAL A 296 17.53 -2.12 -10.03
C VAL A 296 18.05 -3.27 -10.88
N GLU A 297 17.18 -3.92 -11.62
CA GLU A 297 17.53 -5.06 -12.46
C GLU A 297 18.46 -4.68 -13.61
N ALA A 298 18.26 -3.52 -14.25
CA ALA A 298 19.17 -2.99 -15.26
C ALA A 298 20.56 -2.70 -14.68
N TRP A 299 20.65 -2.01 -13.54
CA TRP A 299 21.93 -1.70 -12.91
C TRP A 299 22.72 -2.94 -12.46
N LEU A 300 22.01 -4.01 -12.06
CA LEU A 300 22.64 -5.28 -11.72
C LEU A 300 23.24 -6.02 -12.93
N GLN A 301 22.84 -5.66 -14.15
CA GLN A 301 23.34 -6.24 -15.40
C GLN A 301 24.44 -5.42 -16.08
N GLU A 302 24.64 -4.16 -15.66
CA GLU A 302 25.78 -3.32 -16.07
C GLU A 302 27.11 -3.89 -15.57
#